data_AF-A0A3D3E5G6-F1
#
_entry.id   AF-A0A3D3E5G6-F1
#
_cell.length_a   1.000
_cell.length_b   1.000
_cell.length_c   1.000
_cell.angle_alpha   90.00
_cell.angle_beta   90.00
_cell.angle_gamma   90.00
#
_symmetry.space_group_name_H-M   'P 1'
#
loop_
_entity.id
_entity.type
_entity.pdbx_description
1 polymer ?
#
loop_
_entity_poly.entity_id
_entity_poly.type
_entity_poly.pdbx_seq_one_letter_code
_entity_poly.pdbx_strand_id
1 'polypeptide(L)' 'MSGNTFGKSFTVTTFGESHGIALGCIVDGCPPGIELCEADLQHDLDLRKPGTSKFTTQRREPDQVKILSGVFEGKT' A
#
# COMPACT_ATOMS: atom_id res chain seq x y z
N MET A 1 9.57 -2.85 -20.42
CA MET A 1 9.02 -2.30 -19.17
C MET A 1 7.92 -3.23 -18.71
N SER A 2 8.04 -3.77 -17.50
CA SER A 2 7.05 -4.67 -16.91
C SER A 2 5.70 -3.97 -16.82
N GLY A 3 4.61 -4.66 -17.18
CA GLY A 3 3.26 -4.16 -16.91
C GLY A 3 3.14 -3.88 -15.41
N ASN A 4 2.73 -2.66 -15.07
CA ASN A 4 2.54 -2.22 -13.69
C ASN A 4 1.13 -2.51 -13.15
N THR A 5 0.30 -3.14 -13.98
CA THR A 5 -1.09 -3.51 -13.68
C THR A 5 -1.24 -5.02 -13.59
N PHE A 6 -1.89 -5.48 -12.53
CA PHE A 6 -2.23 -6.88 -12.30
C PHE A 6 -3.72 -7.01 -11.97
N GLY A 7 -4.42 -7.95 -12.63
CA GLY A 7 -5.84 -8.23 -12.37
C GLY A 7 -6.76 -8.05 -13.58
N LYS A 8 -8.06 -8.24 -13.36
CA LYS A 8 -9.14 -8.04 -14.36
C LYS A 8 -10.35 -7.35 -13.75
N SER A 9 -11.05 -8.04 -12.84
CA SER A 9 -12.20 -7.49 -12.12
C SER A 9 -11.79 -6.75 -10.85
N PHE A 10 -10.74 -7.24 -10.19
CA PHE A 10 -10.03 -6.55 -9.13
C PHE A 10 -8.62 -6.28 -9.65
N THR A 11 -8.27 -5.01 -9.82
CA THR A 11 -7.10 -4.59 -10.59
C THR A 11 -6.23 -3.68 -9.75
N VAL A 12 -4.93 -3.98 -9.68
CA VAL A 12 -3.95 -3.19 -8.95
C VAL A 12 -2.95 -2.61 -9.95
N THR A 13 -2.85 -1.30 -10.01
CA THR A 13 -1.87 -0.57 -10.82
C THR A 13 -0.90 0.16 -9.92
N THR A 14 0.39 -0.08 -10.05
CA THR A 14 1.43 0.51 -9.19
C THR A 14 2.22 1.60 -9.91
N PHE A 15 2.78 2.53 -9.16
CA PHE A 15 3.68 3.57 -9.68
C PHE A 15 4.65 4.06 -8.59
N GLY A 16 5.69 4.76 -9.02
CA GLY A 16 6.70 5.33 -8.14
C GLY A 16 8.05 4.63 -8.24
N GLU A 17 9.05 5.25 -7.61
CA GLU A 17 10.45 4.82 -7.62
C GLU A 17 10.97 4.77 -6.19
N SER A 18 11.93 3.88 -5.91
CA SER A 18 12.51 3.72 -4.57
C SER A 18 13.23 4.97 -4.03
N HIS A 19 13.67 5.86 -4.92
CA HIS A 19 14.28 7.15 -4.58
C HIS A 19 13.36 8.33 -4.92
N GLY A 20 12.12 8.04 -5.34
CA GLY A 20 11.11 9.03 -5.65
C GLY A 20 10.48 9.62 -4.40
N ILE A 21 9.59 10.60 -4.59
CA ILE A 21 8.88 11.27 -3.51
C ILE A 21 7.94 10.31 -2.76
N ALA A 22 7.32 9.38 -3.50
CA ALA A 22 6.40 8.40 -2.95
C ALA A 22 6.32 7.15 -3.84
N LEU A 23 5.89 6.05 -3.22
CA LEU A 23 5.38 4.85 -3.89
C LEU A 23 3.86 4.86 -3.77
N GLY A 24 3.16 4.44 -4.81
CA GLY A 24 1.70 4.45 -4.84
C GLY A 24 1.09 3.34 -5.66
N CYS A 25 -0.19 3.11 -5.43
CA CYS A 25 -0.99 2.21 -6.24
C CYS A 25 -2.44 2.71 -6.34
N ILE A 26 -3.11 2.24 -7.39
CA ILE A 26 -4.53 2.37 -7.62
C ILE A 26 -5.11 0.96 -7.54
N VAL A 27 -6.17 0.79 -6.77
CA VAL A 27 -6.89 -0.47 -6.62
C VAL A 27 -8.32 -0.26 -7.11
N ASP A 28 -8.66 -0.94 -8.20
CA ASP A 28 -9.97 -0.86 -8.85
C ASP A 28 -10.78 -2.14 -8.61
N GLY A 29 -12.10 -2.00 -8.59
CA GLY A 29 -13.03 -3.12 -8.49
C GLY A 29 -13.29 -3.61 -7.06
N CYS A 30 -12.96 -2.80 -6.05
CA CYS A 30 -13.37 -3.06 -4.67
C CYS A 30 -14.88 -2.82 -4.52
N PRO A 31 -15.67 -3.78 -4.01
CA PRO A 31 -17.07 -3.57 -3.70
C PRO A 31 -17.26 -2.46 -2.64
N PRO A 32 -18.37 -1.70 -2.68
CA PRO A 32 -18.66 -0.68 -1.67
C PRO A 32 -19.05 -1.30 -0.32
N GLY A 33 -18.87 -0.55 0.75
CA GLY A 33 -19.34 -0.91 2.10
C GLY A 33 -18.41 -1.81 2.89
N ILE A 34 -17.17 -2.02 2.43
CA ILE A 34 -16.14 -2.76 3.16
C ILE A 34 -15.47 -1.79 4.13
N GLU A 35 -15.37 -2.17 5.41
CA GLU A 35 -14.65 -1.39 6.41
C GLU A 35 -13.16 -1.34 6.05
N LEU A 36 -12.62 -0.13 5.92
CA LEU A 36 -11.23 0.09 5.52
C LEU A 36 -10.68 1.39 6.11
N CYS A 37 -9.53 1.29 6.76
CA CYS A 37 -8.73 2.42 7.23
C CYS A 37 -7.22 2.16 7.03
N GLU A 38 -6.40 3.19 7.22
CA GLU A 38 -4.94 3.07 7.09
C GLU A 38 -4.33 2.02 8.03
N ALA A 39 -4.91 1.83 9.22
CA ALA A 39 -4.38 0.88 10.21
C ALA A 39 -4.44 -0.57 9.71
N ASP A 40 -5.45 -0.90 8.89
CA ASP A 40 -5.62 -2.24 8.31
C ASP A 40 -4.46 -2.58 7.36
N LEU A 41 -3.97 -1.57 6.61
CA LEU A 41 -2.86 -1.72 5.67
C LEU A 41 -1.49 -1.55 6.36
N GLN A 42 -1.42 -0.68 7.37
CA GLN A 42 -0.18 -0.38 8.07
C GLN A 42 0.38 -1.59 8.80
N HIS A 43 -0.48 -2.44 9.37
CA HIS A 43 -0.06 -3.68 10.03
C HIS A 43 0.74 -4.57 9.07
N ASP A 44 0.22 -4.81 7.87
CA ASP A 44 0.87 -5.64 6.86
C ASP A 44 2.18 -5.01 6.32
N LEU A 45 2.23 -3.68 6.24
CA LEU A 45 3.47 -2.97 5.89
C LEU A 45 4.52 -3.10 6.99
N ASP A 46 4.13 -2.99 8.26
CA ASP A 46 5.04 -3.10 9.39
C ASP A 46 5.63 -4.52 9.53
N LEU A 47 4.87 -5.56 9.18
CA LEU A 47 5.38 -6.93 9.09
C LEU A 47 6.47 -7.10 8.02
N ARG A 48 6.43 -6.27 6.97
CA ARG A 48 7.41 -6.31 5.86
C ARG A 48 8.65 -5.46 6.12
N LYS A 49 8.63 -4.56 7.12
CA LYS A 49 9.75 -3.66 7.39
C LYS A 49 11.02 -4.45 7.74
N PRO A 50 12.14 -4.26 7.01
CA PRO A 50 13.44 -4.74 7.44
C PRO A 50 13.84 -4.00 8.73
N GLY A 51 14.48 -4.69 9.68
CA GLY A 51 14.87 -4.11 10.98
C GLY A 51 14.36 -4.89 12.20
N THR A 52 13.53 -5.92 12.02
CA THR A 52 13.05 -6.80 13.11
C THR A 52 14.11 -7.77 13.62
N SER A 53 15.20 -8.00 12.86
CA SER A 53 16.31 -8.86 13.26
C SER A 53 17.65 -8.11 13.24
N LYS A 54 18.58 -8.55 14.11
CA LYS A 54 19.94 -7.99 14.23
C LYS A 54 20.77 -8.05 12.94
N PHE A 55 20.31 -8.75 11.91
CA PHE A 55 21.01 -8.96 10.64
C PHE A 55 20.46 -8.13 9.47
N THR A 56 19.44 -7.32 9.72
CA THR A 56 18.80 -6.47 8.70
C THR A 56 19.31 -5.04 8.80
N THR A 57 19.19 -4.28 7.69
CA THR A 57 19.66 -2.90 7.62
C THR A 57 18.96 -2.03 8.68
N GLN A 58 19.68 -1.08 9.28
CA GLN A 58 19.12 -0.17 10.30
C GLN A 58 18.21 0.93 9.71
N ARG A 59 17.87 0.84 8.42
CA ARG A 59 17.15 1.89 7.70
C ARG A 59 15.70 1.87 8.17
N ARG A 60 15.32 2.88 8.96
CA ARG A 60 13.94 3.09 9.39
C ARG A 60 13.28 4.02 8.39
N GLU A 61 12.68 3.45 7.36
CA GLU A 61 11.78 4.21 6.48
C GLU A 61 10.41 4.24 7.19
N PRO A 62 9.87 5.43 7.53
CA PRO A 62 8.54 5.54 8.08
C PRO A 62 7.54 5.31 6.94
N ASP A 63 7.47 4.07 6.46
CA ASP A 63 6.49 3.67 5.45
C ASP A 63 5.13 3.79 6.12
N GLN A 64 4.48 4.92 5.88
CA GLN A 64 3.14 5.25 6.33
C GLN A 64 2.23 5.19 5.12
N VAL A 65 1.22 4.35 5.20
CA VAL A 65 0.19 4.30 4.17
C VAL A 65 -0.80 5.44 4.37
N LYS A 66 -1.32 5.95 3.25
CA LYS A 66 -2.39 6.94 3.24
C LYS A 66 -3.39 6.60 2.16
N ILE A 67 -4.67 6.58 2.50
CA ILE A 67 -5.73 6.38 1.53
C ILE A 67 -6.14 7.76 0.98
N LEU A 68 -5.94 7.96 -0.33
CA LEU A 68 -6.21 9.25 -0.98
C LEU A 68 -7.64 9.35 -1.54
N SER A 69 -8.28 8.22 -1.83
CA SER A 69 -9.60 8.14 -2.45
C SER A 69 -10.24 6.77 -2.25
N GLY A 70 -11.55 6.66 -2.49
CA GLY A 70 -12.26 5.38 -2.48
C GLY A 70 -12.63 4.89 -1.08
N VAL A 71 -12.54 5.75 -0.06
CA VAL A 71 -13.07 5.49 1.28
C VAL A 71 -13.84 6.73 1.74
N PHE A 72 -15.03 6.52 2.28
CA PHE A 72 -15.88 7.53 2.89
C PHE A 72 -16.48 6.97 4.20
N GLU A 73 -16.39 7.72 5.30
CA GLU A 73 -16.85 7.28 6.63
C GLU A 73 -16.33 5.88 7.06
N GLY A 74 -15.08 5.57 6.69
CA GLY A 74 -14.42 4.30 7.04
C GLY A 74 -14.87 3.11 6.20
N LYS A 75 -15.57 3.35 5.09
CA LYS A 75 -16.02 2.31 4.16
C LYS A 75 -15.66 2.63 2.72
N THR A 76 -15.47 1.61 1.89
CA THR A 76 -15.25 1.73 0.44
C THR A 76 -16.45 2.24 -0.33
#